data_AF-A0A1G2DRZ7-F1
#
_entry.id   AF-A0A1G2DRZ7-F1
#
_cell.length_a   1.000
_cell.length_b   1.000
_cell.length_c   1.000
_cell.angle_alpha   90.00
_cell.angle_beta   90.00
_cell.angle_gamma   90.00
#
_symmetry.space_group_name_H-M   'P 1'
#
loop_
_entity.id
_entity.type
_entity.pdbx_description
1 polymer ?
#
loop_
_entity_poly.entity_id
_entity_poly.type
_entity_poly.pdbx_seq_one_letter_code
_entity_poly.pdbx_strand_id
1 'polypeptide(L)'
;MTPERWETIKESVKKQFTVIEQGNEDLIVETADGQIKQGTAEFVVFESPLGRTKLQFQKKPKMEEKKYFYSKREGDAARVEYKFSEKETVFTFKAYKWDDIEDEWREIDPKTFE
;
A
#
# COMPACT_ATOMS: atom_id res chain seq x y z
N MET A 1 8.40 5.20 7.53
CA MET A 1 8.80 3.78 7.59
C MET A 1 9.99 3.59 6.68
N THR A 2 10.98 2.74 7.03
CA THR A 2 12.12 2.39 6.16
C THR A 2 12.08 0.89 5.82
N PRO A 3 12.68 0.45 4.70
CA PRO A 3 12.78 -0.98 4.35
C PRO A 3 13.44 -1.83 5.44
N GLU A 4 14.47 -1.30 6.10
CA GLU A 4 15.17 -2.01 7.19
C GLU A 4 14.24 -2.29 8.37
N ARG A 5 13.41 -1.31 8.75
CA ARG A 5 12.40 -1.51 9.80
C ARG A 5 11.35 -2.54 9.39
N TRP A 6 11.01 -2.62 8.11
CA TRP A 6 10.07 -3.63 7.61
C TRP A 6 10.63 -5.05 7.75
N GLU A 7 11.91 -5.27 7.44
CA GLU A 7 12.56 -6.56 7.67
C GLU A 7 12.56 -6.95 9.15
N THR A 8 12.87 -6.02 10.06
CA THR A 8 12.80 -6.27 11.51
C THR A 8 11.38 -6.64 11.97
N ILE A 9 10.35 -5.98 11.42
CA ILE A 9 8.95 -6.29 11.72
C ILE A 9 8.61 -7.70 11.22
N LYS A 10 8.97 -8.05 9.98
CA LYS A 10 8.75 -9.40 9.44
C LYS A 10 9.41 -10.47 10.30
N GLU A 11 10.65 -10.26 10.73
CA GLU A 11 11.33 -11.20 11.62
C GLU A 11 10.64 -11.32 12.98
N SER A 12 10.24 -10.21 13.56
CA SER A 12 9.55 -10.19 14.87
C SER A 12 8.21 -10.90 14.78
N VAL A 13 7.44 -10.64 13.72
CA VAL A 13 6.17 -11.32 13.43
C VAL A 13 6.39 -12.83 13.28
N LYS A 14 7.39 -13.26 12.50
CA LYS A 14 7.71 -14.69 12.32
C LYS A 14 8.15 -15.38 13.62
N LYS A 15 8.74 -14.63 14.56
CA LYS A 15 9.17 -15.16 15.87
C LYS A 15 8.03 -15.22 16.88
N GLN A 16 7.10 -14.27 16.83
CA GLN A 16 6.06 -14.08 17.84
C GLN A 16 4.70 -14.69 17.44
N PHE A 17 4.41 -14.78 16.14
CA PHE A 17 3.10 -15.13 15.61
C PHE A 17 3.18 -16.20 14.52
N THR A 18 2.10 -16.95 14.36
CA THR A 18 1.95 -17.90 13.25
C THR A 18 1.59 -17.14 11.98
N VAL A 19 2.51 -17.13 11.01
CA VAL A 19 2.27 -16.54 9.69
C VAL A 19 1.33 -17.46 8.90
N ILE A 20 0.19 -16.91 8.48
CA ILE A 20 -0.80 -17.57 7.63
C ILE A 20 -0.39 -17.43 6.16
N GLU A 21 -0.02 -16.21 5.77
CA GLU A 21 0.28 -15.88 4.38
C GLU A 21 1.34 -14.78 4.31
N GLN A 22 2.19 -14.80 3.29
CA GLN A 22 3.10 -13.70 3.00
C GLN A 22 3.40 -13.67 1.51
N GLY A 23 3.60 -12.48 0.95
CA GLY A 23 3.79 -12.34 -0.48
C GLY A 23 4.17 -10.95 -0.92
N ASN A 24 4.30 -10.81 -2.23
CA ASN A 24 4.50 -9.53 -2.92
C ASN A 24 3.37 -9.39 -3.94
N GLU A 25 2.76 -8.22 -3.99
CA GLU A 25 1.72 -7.87 -4.96
C GLU A 25 2.15 -6.63 -5.73
N ASP A 26 1.85 -6.61 -7.04
CA ASP A 26 2.11 -5.45 -7.88
C ASP A 26 0.97 -4.43 -7.69
N LEU A 27 1.33 -3.19 -7.37
CA LEU A 27 0.37 -2.10 -7.28
C LEU A 27 0.09 -1.57 -8.69
N ILE A 28 -1.01 -2.02 -9.28
CA ILE A 28 -1.47 -1.60 -10.61
C ILE A 28 -2.56 -0.54 -10.45
N VAL A 29 -2.47 0.55 -11.20
CA VAL A 29 -3.52 1.57 -11.26
C VAL A 29 -4.06 1.67 -12.67
N GLU A 30 -5.38 1.75 -12.76
CA GLU A 30 -6.10 2.01 -14.01
C GLU A 30 -6.05 3.50 -14.32
N THR A 31 -5.55 3.84 -15.51
CA THR A 31 -5.43 5.21 -15.99
C THR A 31 -6.09 5.34 -17.36
N ALA A 32 -6.29 6.57 -17.81
CA ALA A 32 -6.91 6.84 -19.12
C ALA A 32 -6.15 6.18 -20.29
N ASP A 33 -4.85 5.91 -20.13
CA ASP A 33 -3.98 5.28 -21.12
C ASP A 33 -3.77 3.77 -20.86
N GLY A 34 -4.46 3.19 -19.88
CA GLY A 34 -4.42 1.77 -19.53
C GLY A 34 -3.90 1.49 -18.12
N GLN A 35 -3.62 0.21 -17.85
CA GLN A 35 -3.10 -0.25 -16.56
C GLN A 35 -1.60 -0.03 -16.47
N ILE A 36 -1.17 0.74 -15.48
CA ILE A 36 0.26 1.01 -15.23
C ILE A 36 0.67 0.48 -13.86
N LYS A 37 1.83 -0.17 -13.82
CA LYS A 37 2.45 -0.62 -12.58
C LYS A 37 3.00 0.59 -11.83
N GLN A 38 2.31 0.98 -10.76
CA GLN A 38 2.68 2.09 -9.89
C GLN A 38 3.67 1.66 -8.79
N GLY A 39 3.82 0.38 -8.48
CA GLY A 39 4.79 -0.07 -7.48
C GLY A 39 4.64 -1.53 -7.09
N THR A 40 5.20 -1.88 -5.94
CA THR A 40 5.05 -3.20 -5.33
C THR A 40 4.62 -3.04 -3.88
N ALA A 41 3.87 -3.98 -3.35
CA ALA A 41 3.56 -4.07 -1.94
C ALA A 41 3.93 -5.45 -1.42
N GLU A 42 4.68 -5.48 -0.34
CA GLU A 42 4.88 -6.70 0.43
C GLU A 42 3.77 -6.83 1.45
N PHE A 43 3.25 -8.03 1.67
CA PHE A 43 2.26 -8.26 2.72
C PHE A 43 2.60 -9.50 3.54
N VAL A 44 2.18 -9.49 4.80
CA VAL A 44 2.22 -10.64 5.70
C VAL A 44 0.92 -10.68 6.50
N VAL A 45 0.26 -11.83 6.48
CA VAL A 45 -0.93 -12.15 7.26
C VAL A 45 -0.53 -13.15 8.34
N PHE A 46 -0.89 -12.88 9.58
CA PHE A 46 -0.58 -13.73 10.72
C PHE A 46 -1.72 -13.76 11.72
N GLU A 47 -1.76 -14.81 12.54
CA GLU A 47 -2.69 -14.91 13.66
C GLU A 47 -2.08 -14.24 14.89
N SER A 48 -2.82 -13.27 15.43
CA SER A 48 -2.51 -12.60 16.68
C SER A 48 -3.61 -12.89 17.71
N PRO A 49 -3.40 -12.63 19.01
CA PRO A 49 -4.46 -12.68 20.02
C PRO A 49 -5.67 -11.78 19.72
N LEU A 50 -5.49 -10.76 18.85
CA LEU A 50 -6.57 -9.87 18.42
C LEU A 50 -7.32 -10.39 17.19
N GLY A 51 -6.95 -11.55 16.65
CA GLY A 51 -7.47 -12.12 15.40
C GLY A 51 -6.44 -12.08 14.26
N ARG A 52 -6.92 -12.32 13.03
CA ARG A 52 -6.10 -12.27 11.82
C ARG A 52 -5.67 -10.83 11.54
N THR A 53 -4.36 -10.63 11.42
CA THR A 53 -3.76 -9.32 11.17
C THR A 53 -2.97 -9.38 9.87
N LYS A 54 -3.17 -8.40 8.99
CA LYS A 54 -2.43 -8.23 7.74
C LYS A 54 -1.61 -6.95 7.83
N LEU A 55 -0.30 -7.06 7.68
CA LEU A 55 0.59 -5.92 7.51
C LEU A 55 0.98 -5.81 6.05
N GLN A 56 0.99 -4.59 5.52
CA GLN A 56 1.34 -4.30 4.15
C GLN A 56 2.37 -3.17 4.10
N PHE A 57 3.45 -3.40 3.37
CA PHE A 57 4.51 -2.44 3.11
C PHE A 57 4.56 -2.11 1.62
N GLN A 58 4.03 -0.95 1.26
CA GLN A 58 3.97 -0.46 -0.10
C GLN A 58 5.25 0.32 -0.42
N LYS A 59 5.86 -0.02 -1.56
CA LYS A 59 6.99 0.68 -2.15
C LYS A 59 6.55 1.21 -3.51
N LYS A 60 6.41 2.53 -3.60
CA LYS A 60 6.07 3.23 -4.85
C LYS A 60 7.03 4.39 -5.11
N PRO A 61 7.42 4.67 -6.36
CA PRO A 61 8.05 5.93 -6.68
C PRO A 61 7.09 7.07 -6.31
N LYS A 62 7.64 8.15 -5.74
CA LYS A 62 6.93 9.38 -5.42
C LYS A 62 6.38 9.95 -6.72
N MET A 63 5.08 10.14 -6.78
CA MET A 63 4.50 10.92 -7.86
C MET A 63 4.87 12.38 -7.62
N GLU A 64 5.70 12.95 -8.49
CA GLU A 64 5.87 14.39 -8.54
C GLU A 64 4.62 14.98 -9.21
N GLU A 65 3.73 15.48 -8.37
CA GLU A 65 2.75 16.52 -8.68
C GLU A 65 1.70 16.18 -9.76
N LYS A 66 0.43 16.08 -9.33
CA LYS A 66 -0.71 16.15 -10.23
C LYS A 66 -0.78 17.56 -10.82
N LYS A 67 -0.28 17.77 -12.06
CA LYS A 67 -0.69 18.93 -12.84
C LYS A 67 -2.10 18.69 -13.34
N TYR A 68 -3.07 19.19 -12.58
CA TYR A 68 -4.41 19.42 -13.10
C TYR A 68 -4.30 20.51 -14.17
N PHE A 69 -4.20 20.14 -15.45
CA PHE A 69 -4.54 21.08 -16.51
C PHE A 69 -6.06 21.21 -16.51
N TYR A 70 -6.57 22.11 -15.66
CA TYR A 70 -7.96 22.55 -15.74
C TYR A 70 -8.08 23.45 -16.98
N SER A 71 -8.14 22.85 -18.16
CA SER A 71 -8.49 23.57 -19.38
C SER A 71 -9.97 23.91 -19.29
N LYS A 72 -10.26 25.15 -18.92
CA LYS A 72 -11.59 25.74 -18.90
C LYS A 72 -12.01 26.04 -20.35
N ARG A 73 -12.27 25.02 -21.15
CA ARG A 73 -12.92 25.14 -22.47
C ARG A 73 -13.89 23.98 -22.66
N GLU A 74 -15.13 24.31 -23.01
CA GLU A 74 -16.19 23.36 -23.36
C GLU A 74 -15.70 22.41 -24.46
N GLY A 75 -15.56 21.12 -24.14
CA GLY A 75 -15.47 20.05 -25.15
C GLY A 75 -14.35 19.03 -25.02
N ASP A 76 -13.32 19.23 -24.20
CA ASP A 76 -12.13 18.35 -24.23
C ASP A 76 -12.04 17.40 -23.02
N ALA A 77 -11.94 16.10 -23.33
CA ALA A 77 -11.85 15.02 -22.34
C ALA A 77 -10.59 15.20 -21.49
N ALA A 78 -10.75 15.19 -20.17
CA ALA A 78 -9.65 15.29 -19.21
C ALA A 78 -8.69 14.10 -19.38
N ARG A 79 -7.56 14.30 -20.05
CA ARG A 79 -6.43 13.36 -20.05
C ARG A 79 -5.61 13.57 -18.79
N VAL A 80 -5.56 12.54 -17.95
CA VAL A 80 -4.72 12.50 -16.74
C VAL A 80 -3.40 11.85 -17.12
N GLU A 81 -2.37 12.64 -17.41
CA GLU A 81 -1.01 12.13 -17.58
C GLU A 81 -0.34 11.93 -16.21
N TYR A 82 0.05 10.70 -15.90
CA TYR A 82 0.78 10.35 -14.68
C TYR A 82 2.29 10.49 -14.92
N LYS A 83 2.93 11.52 -14.34
CA LYS A 83 4.39 11.68 -14.37
C LYS A 83 4.99 11.05 -13.11
N PHE A 84 5.78 10.00 -13.28
CA PHE A 84 6.48 9.31 -12.19
C PHE A 84 7.83 9.98 -11.95
N SER A 85 8.17 10.30 -10.70
CA SER A 85 9.52 10.78 -10.37
C SER A 85 10.48 9.60 -10.27
N GLU A 86 11.60 9.67 -11.00
CA GLU A 86 12.62 8.63 -11.02
C GLU A 86 13.47 8.59 -9.72
N LYS A 87 13.38 9.58 -8.82
CA LYS A 87 14.39 9.80 -7.77
C LYS A 87 13.92 9.66 -6.32
N GLU A 88 12.63 9.76 -6.02
CA GLU A 88 12.12 9.64 -4.65
C GLU A 88 11.23 8.40 -4.55
N THR A 89 11.46 7.51 -3.58
CA THR A 89 10.59 6.36 -3.30
C THR A 89 9.80 6.63 -2.02
N VAL A 90 8.48 6.51 -2.08
CA VAL A 90 7.59 6.59 -0.92
C VAL A 90 7.34 5.19 -0.39
N PHE A 91 7.61 5.02 0.91
CA PHE A 91 7.27 3.82 1.65
C PHE A 91 6.03 4.07 2.50
N THR A 92 4.98 3.30 2.27
CA THR A 92 3.74 3.36 3.05
C THR A 92 3.57 2.06 3.79
N PHE A 93 3.40 2.14 5.10
CA PHE A 93 3.09 0.97 5.94
C PHE A 93 1.63 1.05 6.35
N LYS A 94 0.92 -0.05 6.18
CA LYS A 94 -0.47 -0.20 6.55
C LYS A 94 -0.65 -1.46 7.38
N ALA A 95 -1.48 -1.36 8.40
CA ALA A 95 -1.90 -2.50 9.19
C ALA A 95 -3.41 -2.68 8.99
N TYR A 96 -3.84 -3.92 8.94
CA TYR A 96 -5.23 -4.30 8.79
C TYR A 96 -5.53 -5.39 9.79
N LYS A 97 -6.73 -5.34 10.36
CA LYS A 97 -7.29 -6.41 11.17
C LYS A 97 -8.50 -6.98 10.46
N TRP A 98 -8.61 -8.30 10.45
CA TRP A 98 -9.81 -8.98 9.99
C TRP A 98 -10.96 -8.71 10.96
N ASP A 99 -12.08 -8.26 10.43
CA ASP A 99 -13.32 -8.10 11.16
C ASP A 99 -14.22 -9.31 10.85
N ASP A 100 -14.34 -10.23 11.81
CA ASP A 100 -15.17 -11.43 11.65
C ASP A 100 -16.67 -11.13 11.56
N ILE A 101 -17.12 -9.91 11.90
CA ILE A 101 -18.53 -9.52 11.83
C ILE A 101 -18.88 -9.06 10.41
N GLU A 102 -18.03 -8.22 9.83
CA GLU A 102 -18.24 -7.68 8.47
C GLU A 102 -17.61 -8.56 7.37
N ASP A 103 -16.80 -9.55 7.74
CA ASP A 103 -16.01 -10.39 6.82
C ASP A 103 -15.07 -9.54 5.92
N GLU A 104 -14.50 -8.48 6.50
CA GLU A 104 -13.67 -7.51 5.79
C GLU A 104 -12.39 -7.14 6.54
N TRP A 105 -11.36 -6.73 5.79
CA TRP A 105 -10.12 -6.17 6.36
C TRP A 105 -10.32 -4.69 6.73
N ARG A 106 -10.30 -4.38 8.03
CA ARG A 106 -10.34 -3.00 8.52
C ARG A 106 -8.92 -2.45 8.70
N GLU A 107 -8.61 -1.35 8.03
CA GLU A 107 -7.35 -0.63 8.21
C GLU A 107 -7.29 -0.08 9.64
N ILE A 108 -6.20 -0.37 10.34
CA ILE A 108 -5.94 0.10 11.69
C ILE A 108 -4.71 1.01 11.66
N ASP A 109 -4.76 2.09 12.43
CA ASP A 109 -3.62 3.00 12.50
C ASP A 109 -2.46 2.30 13.23
N PRO A 110 -1.26 2.23 12.64
CA PRO A 110 -0.10 1.64 13.30
C PRO A 110 0.22 2.29 14.64
N LYS A 111 -0.20 3.54 14.87
CA LYS A 111 -0.03 4.25 16.15
C LYS A 111 -0.92 3.74 17.26
N THR A 112 -1.95 2.95 16.96
CA THR A 112 -2.79 2.33 17.99
C THR A 112 -2.05 1.23 18.76
N PHE A 113 -0.89 0.78 18.28
CA PHE A 113 -0.03 -0.20 18.93
C PHE A 113 1.11 0.42 19.78
N GLU A 114 1.10 1.74 20.00
CA GLU A 114 2.09 2.45 20.83
C GLU A 114 1.75 2.42 22.33
#